data_AF-A0A2Z7ABQ3-F1
#
_entry.id   AF-A0A2Z7ABQ3-F1
#
_cell.length_a   1.000
_cell.length_b   1.000
_cell.length_c   1.000
_cell.angle_alpha   90.00
_cell.angle_beta   90.00
_cell.angle_gamma   90.00
#
_symmetry.space_group_name_H-M   'P 1'
#
loop_
_entity.id
_entity.type
_entity.pdbx_description
1 polymer ?
#
loop_
_entity_poly.entity_id
_entity_poly.type
_entity_poly.pdbx_seq_one_letter_code
_entity_poly.pdbx_strand_id
1 'polypeptide(L)' 'MMKKFGIPVGFDSTKGKPVAGNDVGAVRKVTKRQPRQYMNRRGGFNRPLPAEVNR' A
#
# COMPACT_ATOMS: atom_id res chain seq x y z
N MET A 1 4.06 32.48 34.76
CA MET A 1 2.76 33.06 35.17
C MET A 1 1.64 32.71 34.18
N MET A 2 1.82 32.90 32.87
CA MET A 2 0.78 32.65 31.83
C MET A 2 0.24 31.20 31.73
N LYS A 3 1.09 30.18 31.91
CA LYS A 3 0.69 28.75 31.90
C LYS A 3 -0.27 28.35 33.06
N LYS A 4 -0.29 29.14 34.14
CA LYS A 4 -1.16 28.93 35.33
C LYS A 4 -2.58 29.49 35.13
N PHE A 5 -2.77 30.37 34.14
CA PHE A 5 -4.05 31.02 33.82
C PHE A 5 -4.79 30.36 32.65
N GLY A 6 -4.38 29.16 32.22
CA GLY A 6 -5.04 28.44 31.12
C GLY A 6 -4.85 29.06 29.73
N ILE A 7 -4.03 30.11 29.60
CA ILE A 7 -3.72 30.74 28.32
C ILE A 7 -2.65 29.90 27.62
N PRO A 8 -2.94 29.30 26.45
CA PRO A 8 -1.95 28.55 25.70
C PRO A 8 -0.83 29.50 25.24
N VAL A 9 0.37 29.28 25.76
CA VAL A 9 1.57 30.13 25.53
C VAL A 9 2.33 29.80 24.24
N GLY A 10 1.69 29.10 23.29
CA GLY A 10 2.32 28.76 22.02
C GLY A 10 1.33 28.12 21.06
N PHE A 11 1.50 28.41 19.77
CA PHE A 11 0.81 27.74 18.67
C PHE A 11 1.76 26.73 18.06
N ASP A 12 1.70 25.48 18.51
CA ASP A 12 2.56 24.41 18.00
C ASP A 12 2.00 23.80 16.72
N SER A 13 2.87 23.50 15.76
CA SER A 13 2.52 22.79 14.53
C SER A 13 2.89 21.31 14.62
N THR A 14 2.07 20.46 14.00
CA THR A 14 2.32 19.04 13.75
C THR A 14 3.04 18.78 12.42
N LYS A 15 3.37 19.83 11.64
CA LYS A 15 4.06 19.69 10.34
C LYS A 15 5.39 18.95 10.52
N GLY A 16 5.52 17.80 9.84
CA GLY A 16 6.72 16.96 9.90
C GLY A 16 6.88 16.14 11.18
N LYS A 17 5.90 16.16 12.09
CA LYS A 17 5.90 15.36 13.31
C LYS A 17 4.93 14.19 13.14
N PRO A 18 5.32 12.94 13.49
CA PRO A 18 4.38 11.84 13.53
C PRO A 18 3.32 12.09 14.62
N VAL A 19 2.05 11.86 14.28
CA VAL A 19 0.92 11.97 15.20
C VAL A 19 0.49 10.56 15.56
N ALA A 20 0.43 10.23 16.86
CA ALA A 20 0.03 8.92 17.33
C ALA A 20 -1.36 8.54 16.78
N GLY A 21 -1.48 7.34 16.20
CA GLY A 21 -2.71 6.85 15.58
C GLY A 21 -3.00 7.35 14.16
N ASN A 22 -2.14 8.21 13.59
CA ASN A 22 -2.24 8.68 12.21
C ASN A 22 -1.29 7.93 11.24
N ASP A 23 -0.86 6.74 11.65
CA ASP A 23 -0.05 5.80 10.87
C ASP A 23 -0.90 4.74 10.16
N VAL A 24 -2.22 4.77 10.37
CA VAL A 24 -3.16 3.80 9.79
C VAL A 24 -3.50 4.18 8.34
N GLY A 25 -3.11 3.31 7.42
CA GLY A 25 -3.49 3.40 6.00
C GLY A 25 -3.61 2.00 5.41
N ALA A 26 -4.55 1.82 4.49
CA ALA A 26 -4.74 0.56 3.79
C ALA A 26 -4.81 0.78 2.28
N VAL A 27 -4.24 -0.16 1.52
CA VAL A 27 -4.30 -0.18 0.05
C VAL A 27 -5.11 -1.39 -0.39
N ARG A 28 -6.19 -1.16 -1.14
CA ARG A 28 -6.93 -2.23 -1.79
C ARG A 28 -6.20 -2.66 -3.06
N LYS A 29 -5.51 -3.79 -3.01
CA LYS A 29 -4.89 -4.41 -4.19
C LYS A 29 -5.92 -5.30 -4.88
N VAL A 30 -6.33 -4.92 -6.09
CA VAL A 30 -7.16 -5.77 -6.95
C VAL A 30 -6.24 -6.47 -7.93
N THR A 31 -6.09 -7.79 -7.80
CA THR A 31 -5.30 -8.59 -8.74
C THR A 31 -6.20 -9.14 -9.83
N LYS A 32 -5.90 -8.85 -11.10
CA LYS A 32 -6.54 -9.52 -12.23
C LYS A 32 -5.68 -10.70 -12.68
N ARG A 33 -6.17 -11.93 -12.42
CA ARG A 33 -5.54 -13.15 -12.95
C ARG A 33 -5.58 -13.12 -14.46
N GLN A 34 -4.43 -13.32 -15.10
CA GLN A 34 -4.35 -13.45 -16.55
C GLN A 34 -4.56 -14.91 -16.97
N PRO A 35 -5.36 -15.17 -18.03
CA PRO A 35 -5.55 -16.53 -18.53
C PRO A 35 -4.23 -17.08 -19.07
N ARG A 36 -4.03 -18.39 -18.87
CA ARG A 36 -2.85 -19.10 -19.40
C ARG A 36 -3.24 -19.82 -20.68
N GLN A 37 -2.44 -19.66 -21.72
CA GLN A 37 -2.59 -20.45 -22.93
C GLN A 37 -2.03 -21.85 -22.67
N TYR A 38 -2.87 -22.88 -22.81
CA TYR A 38 -2.48 -24.29 -22.63
C TYR A 38 -2.18 -24.97 -23.97
N MET A 39 -3.01 -24.76 -24.98
CA MET A 39 -2.91 -25.43 -26.28
C MET A 39 -2.11 -24.62 -27.31
N ASN A 40 -1.57 -25.33 -28.31
CA ASN A 40 -0.85 -24.76 -29.47
C ASN A 40 0.33 -23.85 -29.10
N ARG A 41 1.07 -24.24 -28.06
CA ARG A 41 2.26 -23.53 -27.60
C ARG A 41 3.49 -24.03 -28.35
N ARG A 42 4.36 -23.12 -28.78
CA ARG A 42 5.70 -23.47 -29.30
C ARG A 42 6.55 -24.13 -28.20
N GLY A 43 7.23 -25.23 -28.51
CA GLY A 43 8.15 -25.92 -27.61
C GLY A 43 7.64 -27.21 -26.96
N GLY A 44 6.49 -27.74 -27.40
CA GLY A 44 6.02 -29.07 -27.02
C GLY A 44 5.34 -29.14 -25.65
N PHE A 45 4.80 -30.32 -25.35
CA PHE A 45 3.94 -30.57 -24.18
C PHE A 45 4.65 -30.36 -22.83
N ASN A 46 5.95 -30.65 -22.75
CA ASN A 46 6.74 -30.55 -21.52
C ASN A 46 7.25 -29.12 -21.21
N ARG A 47 6.97 -28.13 -22.06
CA ARG A 47 7.40 -26.75 -21.80
C ARG A 47 6.55 -26.14 -20.68
N PRO A 48 7.14 -25.52 -19.64
CA PRO A 48 6.36 -24.90 -18.56
C PRO A 48 5.49 -23.78 -19.09
N LEU A 49 4.26 -23.69 -18.59
CA LEU A 49 3.32 -22.61 -18.91
C LEU A 49 3.88 -21.25 -18.42
N PRO A 50 3.53 -20.13 -19.09
CA PRO A 50 3.91 -18.80 -18.61
C PRO A 50 3.51 -18.61 -17.14
N ALA A 51 4.31 -17.85 -16.39
CA ALA A 51 4.02 -17.55 -14.99
C ALA A 51 2.62 -16.92 -14.86
N GLU A 52 1.90 -17.26 -13.79
CA GLU A 52 0.65 -16.59 -13.47
C GLU A 52 0.99 -15.15 -13.06
N VAL A 53 0.51 -14.18 -13.84
CA VAL A 53 0.73 -12.76 -13.56
C VAL A 53 -0.54 -12.16 -12.98
N ASN A 54 -0.40 -11.57 -11.79
CA ASN A 54 -1.42 -10.73 -11.18
C ASN A 54 -1.01 -9.28 -11.47
N ARG A 55 -1.69 -8.62 -12.41
CA ARG A 55 -1.54 -7.18 -12.66
C ARG A 55 -2.57 -6.39 -11.88
#